data_AF-A0AAU2JS66-F1
#
_entry.id   AF-A0AAU2JS66-F1
#
_cell.length_a   1.000
_cell.length_b   1.000
_cell.length_c   1.000
_cell.angle_alpha   90.00
_cell.angle_beta   90.00
_cell.angle_gamma   90.00
#
_symmetry.space_group_name_H-M   'P 1'
#
loop_
_entity.id
_entity.type
_entity.pdbx_description
1 polymer ?
#
loop_
_entity_poly.entity_id
_entity_poly.type
_entity_poly.pdbx_seq_one_letter_code
_entity_poly.pdbx_strand_id
1 'polypeptide(L)'
;MTVRGEGVENESGWAWECDPGKLWVLGDMPAEHQELVFAVMDGLVDLGSMAIDPKDGSLYEDPHPMRLRTYEDEHLMLWYQTIPHRRRVYLKRVNL
;
A
#
# COMPACT_ATOMS: atom_id res chain seq x y z
N MET A 1 -14.84 -8.04 6.89
CA MET A 1 -14.43 -7.12 5.81
C MET A 1 -14.15 -7.97 4.59
N THR A 2 -14.64 -7.58 3.41
CA THR A 2 -14.30 -8.24 2.15
C THR A 2 -12.81 -8.02 1.90
N VAL A 3 -12.06 -9.11 1.69
CA VAL A 3 -10.65 -9.01 1.27
C VAL A 3 -10.65 -8.35 -0.10
N ARG A 4 -9.98 -7.20 -0.22
CA ARG A 4 -9.76 -6.54 -1.50
C ARG A 4 -8.40 -7.00 -2.04
N GLY A 5 -8.12 -6.63 -3.27
CA GLY A 5 -6.89 -7.01 -3.94
C GLY A 5 -6.41 -5.89 -4.83
N GLU A 6 -5.33 -6.16 -5.55
CA GLU A 6 -4.73 -5.20 -6.47
C GLU A 6 -5.78 -4.66 -7.46
N GLY A 7 -5.87 -3.33 -7.55
CA GLY A 7 -6.79 -2.62 -8.43
C GLY A 7 -8.27 -2.64 -7.99
N VAL A 8 -8.61 -3.28 -6.88
CA VAL A 8 -10.00 -3.32 -6.37
C VAL A 8 -10.26 -2.06 -5.53
N GLU A 9 -11.20 -1.24 -5.98
CA GLU A 9 -11.53 0.03 -5.32
C GLU A 9 -12.39 -0.18 -4.05
N ASN A 10 -12.14 0.65 -3.03
CA ASN A 10 -13.03 0.82 -1.88
C ASN A 10 -14.18 1.81 -2.17
N GLU A 11 -15.05 2.06 -1.19
CA GLU A 11 -16.22 2.95 -1.35
C GLU A 11 -15.86 4.39 -1.72
N SER A 12 -14.64 4.83 -1.39
CA SER A 12 -14.10 6.15 -1.71
C SER A 12 -13.39 6.20 -3.07
N GLY A 13 -13.38 5.09 -3.82
CA GLY A 13 -12.70 4.94 -5.11
C GLY A 13 -11.18 4.79 -5.00
N TRP A 14 -10.66 4.41 -3.82
CA TRP A 14 -9.23 4.18 -3.61
C TRP A 14 -8.88 2.71 -3.83
N ALA A 15 -7.73 2.45 -4.43
CA ALA A 15 -7.19 1.10 -4.62
C ALA A 15 -5.67 1.11 -4.43
N TRP A 16 -5.07 -0.08 -4.37
CA TRP A 16 -3.63 -0.24 -4.44
C TRP A 16 -3.18 -0.99 -5.69
N GLU A 17 -1.96 -0.71 -6.16
CA GLU A 17 -1.40 -1.28 -7.39
C GLU A 17 0.08 -1.63 -7.16
N CYS A 18 0.58 -2.71 -7.75
CA CYS A 18 2.02 -2.97 -7.82
C CYS A 18 2.64 -2.09 -8.92
N ASP A 19 3.73 -1.39 -8.61
CA ASP A 19 4.46 -0.59 -9.60
C ASP A 19 5.96 -0.91 -9.56
N PRO A 20 6.58 -1.29 -10.70
CA PRO A 20 6.04 -1.28 -12.07
C PRO A 20 5.12 -2.47 -12.42
N GLY A 21 4.96 -3.45 -11.53
CA GLY A 21 4.02 -4.55 -11.75
C GLY A 21 4.22 -5.73 -10.80
N LYS A 22 3.20 -6.59 -10.71
CA LYS A 22 3.12 -7.66 -9.72
C LYS A 22 4.31 -8.61 -9.71
N LEU A 23 4.76 -9.07 -10.89
CA LEU A 23 5.91 -9.98 -11.01
C LEU A 23 7.20 -9.34 -10.47
N TRP A 24 7.40 -8.05 -10.70
CA TRP A 24 8.58 -7.34 -10.22
C TRP A 24 8.55 -7.12 -8.71
N VAL A 25 7.37 -6.78 -8.19
CA VAL A 25 7.18 -6.37 -6.80
C VAL A 25 7.12 -7.57 -5.85
N LEU A 26 6.45 -8.66 -6.26
CA LEU A 26 6.25 -9.86 -5.45
C LEU A 26 7.20 -11.00 -5.81
N GLY A 27 7.70 -11.06 -7.05
CA GLY A 27 8.58 -12.16 -7.50
C GLY A 27 7.96 -13.54 -7.26
N ASP A 28 8.77 -14.46 -6.72
CA ASP A 28 8.40 -15.84 -6.38
C ASP A 28 7.88 -15.97 -4.93
N MET A 29 7.36 -14.90 -4.34
CA MET A 29 6.89 -14.89 -2.96
C MET A 29 5.81 -15.97 -2.72
N PRO A 30 5.92 -16.77 -1.64
CA PRO A 30 4.91 -17.73 -1.23
C PRO A 30 3.52 -17.12 -1.09
N ALA A 31 2.47 -17.89 -1.38
CA ALA A 31 1.09 -17.42 -1.33
C ALA A 31 0.70 -16.84 0.04
N GLU A 32 1.14 -17.47 1.14
CA GLU A 32 0.88 -17.00 2.51
C GLU A 32 1.45 -15.60 2.77
N HIS A 33 2.65 -15.30 2.24
CA HIS A 33 3.25 -13.97 2.35
C HIS A 33 2.57 -12.96 1.43
N GLN A 34 2.11 -13.38 0.25
CA GLN A 34 1.31 -12.52 -0.62
C GLN A 34 -0.02 -12.12 0.02
N GLU A 35 -0.69 -13.06 0.71
CA GLU A 35 -1.92 -12.79 1.45
C GLU A 35 -1.69 -11.74 2.55
N LEU A 36 -0.59 -11.86 3.30
CA LEU A 36 -0.22 -10.87 4.31
C LEU A 36 0.04 -9.49 3.68
N VAL A 37 0.81 -9.43 2.59
CA VAL A 37 1.06 -8.20 1.85
C VAL A 37 -0.25 -7.56 1.38
N PHE A 38 -1.19 -8.34 0.83
CA PHE A 38 -2.46 -7.81 0.32
C PHE A 38 -3.33 -7.27 1.45
N ALA A 39 -3.39 -7.96 2.58
CA ALA A 39 -4.13 -7.49 3.76
C ALA A 39 -3.57 -6.15 4.29
N VAL A 40 -2.24 -6.01 4.33
CA VAL A 40 -1.60 -4.74 4.73
C VAL A 40 -1.90 -3.64 3.71
N MET A 41 -1.78 -3.92 2.41
CA MET A 41 -2.06 -2.94 1.36
C MET A 41 -3.52 -2.48 1.37
N ASP A 42 -4.48 -3.38 1.62
CA ASP A 42 -5.89 -3.02 1.81
C ASP A 42 -6.11 -2.06 2.98
N GLY A 43 -5.37 -2.25 4.09
CA GLY A 43 -5.38 -1.33 5.22
C GLY A 43 -4.77 0.03 4.88
N LEU A 44 -3.66 0.05 4.12
CA LEU A 44 -3.04 1.29 3.65
C LEU A 44 -3.95 2.07 2.70
N VAL A 45 -4.78 1.40 1.90
CA VAL A 45 -5.83 2.04 1.08
C VAL A 45 -6.86 2.75 1.95
N ASP A 46 -7.32 2.10 3.02
CA ASP A 46 -8.30 2.69 3.94
C ASP A 46 -7.70 3.93 4.64
N LEU A 47 -6.46 3.83 5.14
CA LEU A 47 -5.76 4.98 5.74
C LEU A 47 -5.51 6.11 4.73
N GLY A 48 -5.06 5.78 3.52
CA GLY A 48 -4.87 6.75 2.45
C GLY A 48 -6.16 7.48 2.08
N SER A 49 -7.29 6.79 2.10
CA SER A 49 -8.61 7.39 1.85
C SER A 49 -9.04 8.40 2.92
N MET A 50 -8.50 8.26 4.14
CA MET A 50 -8.66 9.19 5.25
C MET A 50 -7.56 10.26 5.31
N ALA A 51 -6.66 10.28 4.32
CA ALA A 51 -5.45 11.09 4.29
C ALA A 51 -4.53 10.86 5.51
N ILE A 52 -4.41 9.61 5.95
CA ILE A 52 -3.59 9.18 7.07
C ILE A 52 -2.42 8.32 6.57
N ASP A 53 -1.24 8.56 7.14
CA ASP A 53 -0.06 7.74 7.09
C ASP A 53 0.13 7.03 8.46
N PRO A 54 0.39 5.72 8.50
CA PRO A 54 0.59 4.99 9.75
C PRO A 54 1.72 5.51 10.64
N LYS A 55 2.76 6.10 10.04
CA LYS A 55 4.00 6.52 10.70
C LYS A 55 4.03 8.02 10.96
N ASP A 56 3.59 8.80 9.98
CA ASP A 56 3.74 10.25 9.97
C ASP A 56 2.42 11.01 10.25
N GLY A 57 1.31 10.30 10.44
CA GLY A 57 0.03 10.91 10.79
C GLY A 57 -0.68 11.51 9.58
N SER A 58 -0.88 12.82 9.53
CA SER A 58 -1.66 13.44 8.45
C SER A 58 -0.86 13.57 7.15
N LEU A 59 -1.36 13.00 6.05
CA LEU A 59 -0.77 13.18 4.72
C LEU A 59 -0.88 14.63 4.20
N TYR A 60 -1.81 15.42 4.73
CA TYR A 60 -1.94 16.85 4.37
C TYR A 60 -0.81 17.71 4.93
N GLU A 61 -0.22 17.29 6.04
CA GLU A 61 0.85 18.00 6.72
C GLU A 61 2.23 17.56 6.22
N ASP A 62 2.29 16.53 5.35
CA ASP A 62 3.55 16.04 4.81
C ASP A 62 4.11 17.03 3.76
N PRO A 63 5.31 17.60 3.98
CA PRO A 63 5.95 18.49 3.01
C PRO A 63 6.37 17.78 1.72
N HIS A 64 6.41 16.44 1.71
CA HIS A 64 6.80 15.59 0.58
C HIS A 64 5.75 14.48 0.35
N PRO A 65 4.52 14.80 -0.08
CA PRO A 65 3.41 13.86 -0.10
C PRO A 65 3.65 12.62 -0.97
N MET A 66 4.50 12.73 -2.00
CA MET A 66 4.83 11.66 -2.94
C MET A 66 6.11 10.88 -2.60
N ARG A 67 6.72 11.12 -1.44
CA ARG A 67 7.93 10.37 -1.06
C ARG A 67 7.64 8.88 -0.91
N LEU A 68 8.69 8.09 -1.11
CA LEU A 68 8.65 6.67 -0.79
C LEU A 68 8.54 6.49 0.72
N ARG A 69 7.60 5.65 1.15
CA ARG A 69 7.27 5.36 2.56
C ARG A 69 7.54 3.90 2.84
N THR A 70 7.69 3.57 4.12
CA THR A 70 7.81 2.19 4.56
C THR A 70 6.72 1.84 5.56
N TYR A 71 6.22 0.62 5.45
CA TYR A 71 5.50 -0.07 6.51
C TYR A 71 6.35 -1.27 6.91
N GLU A 72 6.52 -1.51 8.20
CA GLU A 72 7.33 -2.62 8.71
C GLU A 72 6.63 -3.26 9.91
N ASP A 73 6.66 -4.58 9.95
CA ASP A 73 6.28 -5.39 11.11
C ASP A 73 7.33 -6.50 11.34
N GLU A 74 7.04 -7.48 12.21
CA GLU A 74 7.97 -8.58 12.50
C GLU A 74 8.20 -9.55 11.33
N HIS A 75 7.37 -9.49 10.28
CA HIS A 75 7.31 -10.47 9.20
C HIS A 75 7.61 -9.90 7.81
N LEU A 76 7.48 -8.59 7.61
CA LEU A 76 7.76 -7.94 6.33
C LEU A 76 8.08 -6.44 6.47
N MET A 77 8.68 -5.90 5.41
CA MET A 77 8.80 -4.47 5.14
C MET A 77 8.27 -4.16 3.73
N LEU A 78 7.29 -3.27 3.63
CA LEU A 78 6.75 -2.75 2.39
C LEU A 78 7.31 -1.38 2.09
N TRP A 79 7.68 -1.15 0.85
CA TRP A 79 7.96 0.18 0.31
C TRP A 79 6.76 0.62 -0.52
N TYR A 80 6.13 1.74 -0.17
CA TYR A 80 4.91 2.19 -0.84
C TYR A 80 4.88 3.71 -1.07
N GLN A 81 4.00 4.16 -1.96
CA GLN A 81 3.74 5.57 -2.21
C GLN A 81 2.24 5.83 -2.28
N THR A 82 1.76 6.80 -1.52
CA THR A 82 0.38 7.27 -1.60
C THR A 82 0.29 8.43 -2.60
N ILE A 83 -0.59 8.31 -3.60
CA ILE A 83 -0.81 9.34 -4.63
C ILE A 83 -2.27 9.79 -4.57
N PRO A 84 -2.60 10.84 -3.78
CA PRO A 84 -3.97 11.23 -3.49
C PRO A 84 -4.79 11.63 -4.72
N HIS A 85 -4.19 12.36 -5.67
CA HIS A 85 -4.90 12.80 -6.87
C HIS A 85 -5.30 11.63 -7.79
N ARG A 86 -4.65 10.47 -7.67
CA ARG A 86 -5.05 9.22 -8.35
C ARG A 86 -5.93 8.33 -7.48
N ARG A 87 -6.06 8.63 -6.18
CA ARG A 87 -6.66 7.73 -5.19
C ARG A 87 -6.01 6.35 -5.22
N ARG A 88 -4.67 6.34 -5.20
CA ARG A 88 -3.88 5.10 -5.29
C ARG A 88 -2.81 5.00 -4.23
N VAL A 89 -2.58 3.79 -3.76
CA VAL A 89 -1.38 3.40 -3.01
C VAL A 89 -0.55 2.45 -3.88
N TYR A 90 0.66 2.84 -4.22
CA TYR A 90 1.55 2.04 -5.06
C TYR A 90 2.51 1.24 -4.20
N LEU A 91 2.45 -0.09 -4.29
CA LEU A 91 3.45 -0.98 -3.72
C LEU A 91 4.66 -1.03 -4.66
N LYS A 92 5.84 -0.61 -4.17
CA LYS A 92 7.08 -0.56 -4.95
C LYS A 92 7.98 -1.76 -4.73
N ARG A 93 8.00 -2.29 -3.51
CA ARG A 93 8.86 -3.43 -3.13
C ARG A 93 8.37 -4.08 -1.85
N VAL A 94 8.57 -5.39 -1.75
CA VAL A 94 8.45 -6.14 -0.50
C VAL A 94 9.82 -6.71 -0.12
N ASN A 95 10.13 -6.63 1.17
CA ASN A 95 11.24 -7.31 1.80
C ASN A 95 10.67 -8.20 2.92
N LEU A 96 11.09 -9.46 2.96
CA LEU A 96 10.79 -10.41 4.04
C LEU A 96 11.97 -10.47 5.01
#